data_AF-A0A530LI34-F1
#
_entry.id   AF-A0A530LI34-F1
#
_cell.length_a   1.000
_cell.length_b   1.000
_cell.length_c   1.000
_cell.angle_alpha   90.00
_cell.angle_beta   90.00
_cell.angle_gamma   90.00
#
_symmetry.space_group_name_H-M   'P 1'
#
loop_
_entity.id
_entity.type
_entity.pdbx_description
1 polymer ?
#
loop_
_entity_poly.entity_id
_entity_poly.type
_entity_poly.pdbx_seq_one_letter_code
_entity_poly.pdbx_strand_id
1 'polypeptide(L)'
;MRQGYARWLTGLAIATGMAISALPAHAKQTAEPVRITSFSGAYLAARIAEGDNDLDSAISYYKQALAFDPNDTGLQQSLMLSLIAQGHFDESLVYADKLKAVPDVERFSRLALAIDPFHKKDFSKAEYWLKLSLESDLDRLISGVMTGWAK
;
A
#
# COMPACT_ATOMS: atom_id res chain seq x y z
N MET A 1 88.54 43.13 -30.31
CA MET A 1 87.67 43.24 -31.49
C MET A 1 86.35 42.56 -31.18
N ARG A 2 85.25 43.28 -31.47
CA ARG A 2 83.90 42.81 -31.76
C ARG A 2 83.07 42.18 -30.63
N GLN A 3 82.10 42.98 -30.22
CA GLN A 3 80.84 42.59 -29.60
C GLN A 3 80.06 41.61 -30.50
N GLY A 4 79.38 40.66 -29.88
CA GLY A 4 78.27 39.92 -30.44
C GLY A 4 77.13 39.96 -29.42
N TYR A 5 76.02 40.54 -29.85
CA TYR A 5 74.87 40.92 -29.05
C TYR A 5 73.95 39.74 -28.70
N ALA A 6 73.31 39.88 -27.54
CA ALA A 6 71.90 39.58 -27.25
C ALA A 6 71.35 38.15 -27.42
N ARG A 7 70.81 37.64 -26.30
CA ARG A 7 69.38 37.32 -26.05
C ARG A 7 69.28 36.75 -24.62
N TRP A 8 69.08 37.57 -23.61
CA TRP A 8 67.79 37.90 -22.97
C TRP A 8 66.84 36.70 -22.73
N LEU A 9 66.72 36.39 -21.43
CA LEU A 9 65.54 36.03 -20.65
C LEU A 9 64.97 34.60 -20.67
N THR A 10 65.29 33.90 -19.57
CA THR A 10 64.36 33.31 -18.58
C THR A 10 63.11 32.57 -19.05
N GLY A 11 63.01 31.32 -18.62
CA GLY A 11 61.73 30.61 -18.47
C GLY A 11 61.89 29.42 -17.51
N LEU A 12 61.76 29.67 -16.21
CA LEU A 12 61.56 28.63 -15.21
C LEU A 12 60.17 28.01 -15.45
N ALA A 13 60.09 26.71 -15.70
CA ALA A 13 58.82 25.99 -15.73
C ALA A 13 58.88 24.78 -14.81
N ILE A 14 58.51 25.01 -13.55
CA ILE A 14 58.10 23.97 -12.61
C ILE A 14 56.72 23.50 -13.08
N ALA A 15 56.65 22.33 -13.69
CA ALA A 15 55.38 21.69 -14.02
C ALA A 15 54.97 20.75 -12.88
N THR A 16 54.48 21.32 -11.78
CA THR A 16 53.59 20.61 -10.85
C THR A 16 52.20 20.57 -11.48
N GLY A 17 51.95 19.56 -12.31
CA GLY A 17 50.62 19.26 -12.84
C GLY A 17 49.94 18.21 -11.96
N MET A 18 49.00 18.65 -11.13
CA MET A 18 48.12 17.83 -10.30
C MET A 18 47.56 16.63 -11.06
N ALA A 19 47.77 15.43 -10.53
CA ALA A 19 46.91 14.30 -10.81
C ALA A 19 45.52 14.65 -10.24
N ILE A 20 44.59 15.02 -11.12
CA ILE A 20 43.16 15.08 -10.76
C ILE A 20 42.72 13.63 -10.64
N SER A 21 42.90 13.04 -9.47
CA SER A 21 42.15 11.85 -9.08
C SER A 21 40.70 12.27 -8.97
N ALA A 22 39.94 12.10 -10.05
CA ALA A 22 38.49 12.14 -9.99
C ALA A 22 38.03 10.94 -9.15
N LEU A 23 37.97 11.12 -7.83
CA LEU A 23 37.20 10.23 -6.98
C LEU A 23 35.76 10.27 -7.51
N PRO A 24 35.09 9.12 -7.70
CA PRO A 24 33.67 9.13 -8.03
C PRO A 24 32.96 9.79 -6.86
N ALA A 25 32.59 11.07 -7.05
CA ALA A 25 31.70 11.77 -6.15
C ALA A 25 30.37 11.03 -6.20
N HIS A 26 30.20 10.07 -5.29
CA HIS A 26 28.89 9.49 -5.01
C HIS A 26 28.06 10.64 -4.45
N ALA A 27 27.27 11.26 -5.32
CA ALA A 27 26.16 12.08 -4.87
C ALA A 27 25.29 11.16 -4.02
N LYS A 28 25.39 11.31 -2.69
CA LYS A 28 24.50 10.65 -1.75
C LYS A 28 23.15 11.31 -1.95
N GLN A 29 22.38 10.84 -2.94
CA GLN A 29 20.97 11.18 -3.07
C GLN A 29 20.27 10.61 -1.84
N THR A 30 20.24 11.40 -0.77
CA THR A 30 19.15 11.31 0.19
C THR A 30 17.91 11.79 -0.57
N ALA A 31 17.35 10.92 -1.41
CA ALA A 31 16.04 11.14 -1.97
C ALA A 31 15.09 11.29 -0.78
N GLU A 32 14.44 12.45 -0.66
CA GLU A 32 13.38 12.57 0.32
C GLU A 32 12.36 11.45 0.06
N PRO A 33 11.84 10.78 1.11
CA PRO A 33 10.87 9.73 0.93
C PRO A 33 9.71 10.29 0.11
N VAL A 34 9.33 9.55 -0.95
CA VAL A 34 8.26 9.98 -1.86
C VAL A 34 7.00 10.25 -1.04
N ARG A 35 6.59 11.52 -1.00
CA ARG A 35 5.38 11.95 -0.30
C ARG A 35 4.18 11.74 -1.21
N ILE A 36 3.27 10.87 -0.78
CA ILE A 36 1.99 10.66 -1.45
C ILE A 36 1.01 11.72 -0.94
N THR A 37 0.61 12.64 -1.83
CA THR A 37 -0.24 13.79 -1.48
C THR A 37 -1.49 13.93 -2.35
N SER A 38 -1.78 12.95 -3.19
CA SER A 38 -2.93 12.94 -4.10
C SER A 38 -3.74 11.66 -3.96
N PHE A 39 -5.03 11.73 -4.29
CA PHE A 39 -5.91 10.56 -4.36
C PHE A 39 -5.31 9.47 -5.25
N SER A 40 -4.93 9.81 -6.49
CA SER A 40 -4.39 8.84 -7.45
C SER A 40 -3.07 8.23 -7.00
N GLY A 41 -2.22 9.00 -6.31
CA GLY A 41 -0.99 8.50 -5.73
C GLY A 41 -1.25 7.51 -4.59
N ALA A 42 -2.17 7.84 -3.68
CA ALA A 42 -2.55 6.97 -2.58
C ALA A 42 -3.24 5.69 -3.07
N TYR A 43 -4.17 5.83 -4.02
CA TYR A 43 -4.83 4.67 -4.61
C TYR A 43 -3.84 3.74 -5.31
N LEU A 44 -2.96 4.25 -6.17
CA LEU A 44 -2.00 3.42 -6.88
C LEU A 44 -1.01 2.75 -5.93
N ALA A 45 -0.50 3.49 -4.94
CA ALA A 45 0.38 2.92 -3.92
C ALA A 45 -0.31 1.81 -3.12
N ALA A 46 -1.60 1.98 -2.80
CA ALA A 46 -2.40 0.94 -2.15
C ALA A 46 -2.51 -0.32 -3.03
N ARG A 47 -2.80 -0.17 -4.33
CA ARG A 47 -2.91 -1.32 -5.25
C ARG A 47 -1.58 -2.07 -5.42
N ILE A 48 -0.46 -1.36 -5.47
CA ILE A 48 0.86 -1.98 -5.56
C ILE A 48 1.18 -2.73 -4.27
N ALA A 49 1.01 -2.09 -3.11
CA ALA A 49 1.24 -2.72 -1.82
C ALA A 49 0.33 -3.96 -1.60
N GLU A 50 -0.95 -3.87 -2.00
CA GLU A 50 -1.89 -5.00 -1.99
C GLU A 50 -1.37 -6.16 -2.86
N GLY A 51 -0.91 -5.88 -4.08
CA GLY A 51 -0.34 -6.88 -4.99
C GLY A 51 0.95 -7.51 -4.46
N ASP A 52 1.76 -6.75 -3.73
CA ASP A 52 2.98 -7.22 -3.07
C ASP A 52 2.71 -7.93 -1.73
N ASN A 53 1.44 -8.05 -1.32
CA ASN A 53 1.01 -8.58 -0.02
C ASN A 53 1.59 -7.80 1.18
N ASP A 54 1.97 -6.54 0.99
CA ASP A 54 2.27 -5.58 2.05
C ASP A 54 0.96 -4.92 2.51
N LEU A 55 0.18 -5.68 3.28
CA LEU A 55 -1.16 -5.29 3.67
C LEU A 55 -1.16 -4.11 4.65
N ASP A 56 -0.12 -3.94 5.47
CA ASP A 56 0.01 -2.79 6.37
C ASP A 56 0.14 -1.48 5.58
N SER A 57 1.01 -1.47 4.56
CA SER A 57 1.12 -0.33 3.65
C SER A 57 -0.16 -0.13 2.84
N ALA A 58 -0.76 -1.20 2.32
CA ALA A 58 -2.00 -1.12 1.55
C ALA A 58 -3.13 -0.46 2.37
N ILE A 59 -3.32 -0.89 3.62
CA ILE A 59 -4.31 -0.31 4.55
C ILE A 59 -4.03 1.19 4.76
N SER A 60 -2.77 1.57 5.00
CA SER A 60 -2.39 2.98 5.19
C SER A 60 -2.72 3.83 3.96
N TYR A 61 -2.40 3.34 2.77
CA TYR A 61 -2.65 4.06 1.53
C TYR A 61 -4.13 4.09 1.14
N TYR A 62 -4.89 3.02 1.38
CA TYR A 62 -6.34 3.05 1.21
C TYR A 62 -7.01 4.03 2.17
N LYS A 63 -6.57 4.11 3.43
CA LYS A 63 -7.07 5.14 4.38
C LYS A 63 -6.76 6.55 3.88
N GLN A 64 -5.58 6.78 3.31
CA GLN A 64 -5.22 8.07 2.70
C GLN A 64 -6.08 8.37 1.46
N ALA A 65 -6.31 7.40 0.59
CA ALA A 65 -7.16 7.57 -0.60
C ALA A 65 -8.62 7.87 -0.18
N LEU A 66 -9.14 7.14 0.80
CA LEU A 66 -10.50 7.30 1.32
C LEU A 66 -10.69 8.66 2.02
N ALA A 67 -9.63 9.32 2.49
CA ALA A 67 -9.73 10.67 3.03
C ALA A 67 -10.12 11.73 1.98
N PHE A 68 -9.88 11.47 0.69
CA PHE A 68 -10.32 12.36 -0.40
C PHE A 68 -11.80 12.14 -0.76
N ASP A 69 -12.28 10.89 -0.75
CA ASP A 69 -13.70 10.55 -0.91
C ASP A 69 -14.11 9.47 0.11
N PRO A 70 -14.66 9.88 1.27
CA PRO A 70 -15.06 8.93 2.31
C PRO A 70 -16.20 8.00 1.92
N ASN A 71 -16.94 8.28 0.84
CA ASN A 71 -18.12 7.52 0.43
C ASN A 71 -17.85 6.59 -0.76
N ASP A 72 -16.62 6.55 -1.28
CA ASP A 72 -16.23 5.63 -2.34
C ASP A 72 -16.34 4.17 -1.84
N THR A 73 -17.39 3.48 -2.30
CA THR A 73 -17.69 2.10 -1.89
C THR A 73 -16.62 1.11 -2.33
N GLY A 74 -15.94 1.37 -3.45
CA GLY A 74 -14.83 0.55 -3.93
C GLY A 74 -13.63 0.64 -3.01
N LEU A 75 -13.26 1.85 -2.58
CA LEU A 75 -12.19 2.05 -1.60
C LEU A 75 -12.54 1.49 -0.22
N GLN A 76 -13.78 1.69 0.24
CA GLN A 76 -14.23 1.08 1.49
C GLN A 76 -14.16 -0.45 1.42
N GLN A 77 -14.53 -1.06 0.29
CA GLN A 77 -14.40 -2.50 0.09
C GLN A 77 -12.93 -2.95 0.11
N SER A 78 -12.05 -2.31 -0.67
CA SER A 78 -10.63 -2.67 -0.70
C SER A 78 -9.98 -2.55 0.68
N LEU A 79 -10.29 -1.49 1.42
CA LEU A 79 -9.83 -1.32 2.79
C LEU A 79 -10.38 -2.42 3.72
N MET A 80 -11.68 -2.71 3.65
CA MET A 80 -12.31 -3.78 4.44
C MET A 80 -11.62 -5.13 4.20
N LEU A 81 -11.41 -5.50 2.93
CA LEU A 81 -10.78 -6.76 2.56
C LEU A 81 -9.31 -6.82 3.01
N SER A 82 -8.56 -5.72 2.87
CA SER A 82 -7.18 -5.62 3.35
C SER A 82 -7.10 -5.76 4.87
N LEU A 83 -8.03 -5.14 5.61
CA LEU A 83 -8.12 -5.27 7.08
C LEU A 83 -8.41 -6.71 7.49
N ILE A 84 -9.34 -7.40 6.82
CA ILE A 84 -9.65 -8.81 7.09
C ILE A 84 -8.43 -9.68 6.82
N ALA A 85 -7.76 -9.49 5.68
CA ALA A 85 -6.57 -10.25 5.29
C ALA A 85 -5.40 -10.08 6.28
N GLN A 86 -5.26 -8.89 6.87
CA GLN A 86 -4.26 -8.59 7.90
C GLN A 86 -4.72 -8.99 9.32
N GLY A 87 -5.96 -9.45 9.50
CA GLY A 87 -6.52 -9.86 10.80
C GLY A 87 -7.05 -8.69 11.66
N HIS A 88 -7.13 -7.48 11.11
CA HIS A 88 -7.73 -6.30 11.75
C HIS A 88 -9.27 -6.35 11.69
N PHE A 89 -9.86 -7.39 12.28
CA PHE A 89 -11.30 -7.67 12.17
C PHE A 89 -12.16 -6.56 12.76
N ASP A 90 -11.83 -6.02 13.93
CA ASP A 90 -12.60 -4.96 14.59
C ASP A 90 -12.75 -3.70 13.71
N GLU A 91 -11.67 -3.27 13.06
CA GLU A 91 -11.70 -2.14 12.12
C GLU A 91 -12.52 -2.48 10.86
N SER A 92 -12.43 -3.72 10.37
CA SER A 92 -13.16 -4.16 9.18
C SER A 92 -14.68 -4.13 9.36
N LEU A 93 -15.19 -4.37 10.57
CA LEU A 93 -16.62 -4.42 10.86
C LEU A 93 -17.32 -3.08 10.58
N VAL A 94 -16.62 -1.96 10.76
CA VAL A 94 -17.16 -0.62 10.47
C VAL A 94 -17.50 -0.48 8.98
N TYR A 95 -16.64 -0.98 8.11
CA TYR A 95 -16.85 -0.93 6.66
C TYR A 95 -17.84 -2.01 6.22
N ALA A 96 -17.77 -3.20 6.81
CA ALA A 96 -18.72 -4.28 6.55
C ALA A 96 -20.16 -3.85 6.86
N ASP A 97 -20.39 -3.15 7.98
CA ASP A 97 -21.72 -2.65 8.33
C ASP A 97 -22.25 -1.62 7.31
N LYS A 98 -21.39 -0.72 6.82
CA LYS A 98 -21.74 0.27 5.78
C LYS A 98 -22.06 -0.39 4.44
N LEU A 99 -21.32 -1.43 4.09
CA LEU A 99 -21.36 -2.06 2.77
C LEU A 99 -22.32 -3.26 2.68
N LYS A 100 -22.98 -3.65 3.78
CA LYS A 100 -23.87 -4.83 3.84
C LYS A 100 -25.09 -4.78 2.92
N ALA A 101 -25.44 -3.60 2.40
CA ALA A 101 -26.57 -3.41 1.49
C ALA A 101 -26.13 -3.01 0.06
N VAL A 102 -24.82 -2.96 -0.20
CA VAL A 102 -24.30 -2.65 -1.55
C VAL A 102 -24.25 -3.96 -2.35
N PRO A 103 -25.04 -4.13 -3.44
CA PRO A 103 -25.25 -5.42 -4.08
C PRO A 103 -23.96 -6.18 -4.44
N ASP A 104 -22.97 -5.48 -5.00
CA ASP A 104 -21.72 -6.10 -5.46
C ASP A 104 -20.73 -6.42 -4.33
N VAL A 105 -20.99 -5.93 -3.11
CA VAL A 105 -20.09 -6.01 -1.95
C VAL A 105 -20.72 -6.78 -0.78
N GLU A 106 -22.05 -6.85 -0.74
CA GLU A 106 -22.86 -7.43 0.34
C GLU A 106 -22.31 -8.77 0.80
N ARG A 107 -21.90 -9.65 -0.12
CA ARG A 107 -21.35 -10.96 0.23
C ARG A 107 -20.12 -10.87 1.14
N PHE A 108 -19.13 -10.05 0.79
CA PHE A 108 -17.91 -9.90 1.58
C PHE A 108 -18.18 -9.23 2.91
N SER A 109 -19.06 -8.22 2.90
CA SER A 109 -19.51 -7.53 4.11
C SER A 109 -20.18 -8.48 5.09
N ARG A 110 -21.08 -9.34 4.61
CA ARG A 110 -21.77 -10.33 5.43
C ARG A 110 -20.82 -11.39 6.00
N LEU A 111 -19.85 -11.85 5.21
CA LEU A 111 -18.79 -12.74 5.69
C LEU A 111 -17.98 -12.10 6.81
N ALA A 112 -17.58 -10.84 6.63
CA ALA A 112 -16.86 -10.08 7.66
C ALA A 112 -17.70 -9.91 8.94
N LEU A 113 -19.00 -9.60 8.80
CA LEU A 113 -19.92 -9.45 9.93
C LEU A 113 -20.18 -10.76 10.68
N ALA A 114 -19.93 -11.93 10.07
CA ALA A 114 -20.04 -13.22 10.76
C ALA A 114 -18.85 -13.49 11.70
N ILE A 115 -17.69 -12.83 11.50
CA ILE A 115 -16.45 -13.07 12.27
C ILE A 115 -16.66 -12.76 13.76
N ASP A 116 -17.25 -11.61 14.10
CA ASP A 116 -17.48 -11.22 15.49
C ASP A 116 -18.43 -12.17 16.25
N PRO A 117 -19.60 -12.55 15.70
CA PRO A 117 -20.42 -13.62 16.25
C PRO A 117 -19.70 -14.95 16.44
N PHE A 118 -18.85 -15.37 15.50
CA PHE A 118 -18.02 -16.58 15.67
C PHE A 118 -17.09 -16.47 16.89
N HIS A 119 -16.38 -15.35 17.04
CA HIS A 119 -15.52 -15.09 18.19
C HIS A 119 -16.30 -15.09 19.51
N LYS A 120 -17.53 -14.57 19.50
CA LYS A 120 -18.41 -14.51 20.66
C LYS A 120 -19.19 -15.80 20.92
N LYS A 121 -19.05 -16.81 20.07
CA LYS A 121 -19.84 -18.06 20.09
C LYS A 121 -21.35 -17.83 19.95
N ASP A 122 -21.75 -16.71 19.35
CA ASP A 122 -23.13 -16.42 18.97
C ASP A 122 -23.39 -16.99 17.57
N PHE A 123 -23.47 -18.32 17.52
CA PHE A 123 -23.57 -19.05 16.25
C PHE A 123 -24.88 -18.78 15.51
N SER A 124 -25.97 -18.51 16.23
CA SER A 124 -27.25 -18.12 15.60
C SER A 124 -27.13 -16.80 14.84
N LYS A 125 -26.41 -15.82 15.40
CA LYS A 125 -26.14 -14.56 14.70
C LYS A 125 -25.10 -14.73 13.59
N ALA A 126 -24.13 -15.62 13.74
CA ALA A 126 -23.21 -15.97 12.66
C ALA A 126 -24.01 -16.53 11.45
N GLU A 127 -24.87 -17.53 11.67
CA GLU A 127 -25.73 -18.10 10.62
C GLU A 127 -26.63 -17.05 9.95
N TYR A 128 -27.14 -16.07 10.69
CA TYR A 128 -27.91 -14.98 10.12
C TYR A 128 -27.10 -14.21 9.05
N TRP A 129 -25.86 -13.86 9.36
CA TRP A 129 -25.01 -13.14 8.41
C TRP A 129 -24.59 -14.02 7.23
N LEU A 130 -24.41 -15.33 7.44
CA LEU A 130 -24.01 -16.27 6.39
C LEU A 130 -25.12 -16.61 5.37
N LYS A 131 -26.37 -16.22 5.64
CA LYS A 131 -27.45 -16.33 4.66
C LYS A 131 -27.26 -15.26 3.58
N LEU A 132 -26.69 -15.64 2.45
CA LEU A 132 -26.43 -14.73 1.33
C LEU A 132 -27.69 -14.59 0.44
N SER A 133 -27.91 -13.39 -0.08
CA SER A 133 -29.06 -13.03 -0.94
C SER A 133 -28.94 -13.62 -2.35
N LEU A 134 -27.71 -13.71 -2.86
CA LEU A 134 -27.32 -14.32 -4.14
C LEU A 134 -26.19 -15.30 -3.87
N GLU A 135 -26.43 -16.57 -4.16
CA GLU A 135 -25.47 -17.64 -3.94
C GLU A 135 -24.88 -18.09 -5.27
N SER A 136 -23.66 -17.65 -5.60
CA SER A 136 -22.85 -18.43 -6.54
C SER A 136 -22.50 -19.79 -5.92
N ASP A 137 -22.11 -20.78 -6.73
CA ASP A 137 -21.72 -22.10 -6.19
C ASP A 137 -20.54 -22.00 -5.22
N LEU A 138 -19.64 -21.03 -5.43
CA LEU A 138 -18.57 -20.71 -4.48
C LEU A 138 -19.12 -20.17 -3.16
N ASP A 139 -20.10 -19.26 -3.23
CA ASP A 139 -20.72 -18.68 -2.04
C ASP A 139 -21.41 -19.76 -1.19
N ARG A 140 -22.09 -20.73 -1.83
CA ARG A 140 -22.68 -21.90 -1.15
C ARG A 140 -21.65 -22.76 -0.45
N LEU A 141 -20.53 -23.01 -1.11
CA LEU A 141 -19.45 -23.80 -0.53
C LEU A 141 -18.90 -23.12 0.73
N ILE A 142 -18.57 -21.83 0.62
CA ILE A 142 -17.98 -21.10 1.74
C ILE A 142 -19.00 -20.97 2.88
N SER A 143 -20.23 -20.54 2.59
CA SER A 143 -21.28 -20.40 3.61
C SER A 143 -21.63 -21.73 4.28
N GLY A 144 -21.67 -22.83 3.52
CA GLY A 144 -21.90 -24.18 4.02
C GLY A 144 -20.79 -24.67 4.97
N VAL A 145 -19.52 -24.46 4.61
CA VAL A 145 -18.39 -24.82 5.48
C VAL A 145 -18.42 -24.02 6.79
N MET A 146 -18.61 -22.70 6.71
CA MET A 146 -18.65 -21.85 7.91
C MET A 146 -19.87 -22.16 8.79
N THR A 147 -21.03 -22.43 8.20
CA THR A 147 -22.21 -22.89 8.94
C THR A 147 -21.96 -24.24 9.61
N GLY A 148 -21.21 -25.14 8.96
CA GLY A 148 -20.80 -26.41 9.56
C GLY A 148 -19.93 -26.23 10.81
N TRP A 149 -19.13 -25.17 10.88
CA TRP A 149 -18.33 -24.80 12.07
C TRP A 149 -19.13 -24.06 13.15
N ALA A 150 -20.36 -23.63 12.84
CA ALA A 150 -21.25 -22.93 13.75
C ALA A 150 -22.14 -23.89 14.60
N LYS A 151 -21.83 -25.20 14.59
CA LYS A 151 -22.54 -26.24 15.35
C LYS A 151 -21.62 -26.90 16.35
#